data_AF-A0A8T3RE05-F1
#
_entry.id   AF-A0A8T3RE05-F1
#
_cell.length_a   1.000
_cell.length_b   1.000
_cell.length_c   1.000
_cell.angle_alpha   90.00
_cell.angle_beta   90.00
_cell.angle_gamma   90.00
#
_symmetry.space_group_name_H-M   'P 1'
#
loop_
_entity.id
_entity.type
_entity.pdbx_description
1 polymer ?
#
loop_
_entity_poly.entity_id
_entity_poly.type
_entity_poly.pdbx_seq_one_letter_code
_entity_poly.pdbx_strand_id
1 'polypeptide(L)'
;MANKSNNSNQTITLPQGGGALHGIGETFAPDLHTGTGNFTVPIALPPGRNGFQPKLSLVYSTGNGNSPFGLGWGLSIPGVSRKTRRRAS
;
A
#
# COMPACT_ATOMS: atom_id res chain seq x y z
N MET A 1 40.20 -14.39 -8.97
CA MET A 1 38.74 -14.14 -8.85
C MET A 1 38.58 -12.79 -8.16
N ALA A 2 38.27 -11.73 -8.90
CA ALA A 2 38.22 -10.36 -8.37
C ALA A 2 36.86 -10.09 -7.72
N ASN A 3 36.86 -9.80 -6.42
CA ASN A 3 35.69 -9.38 -5.67
C ASN A 3 35.25 -7.98 -6.14
N LYS A 4 34.11 -7.90 -6.81
CA LYS A 4 33.54 -6.64 -7.32
C LYS A 4 32.70 -6.01 -6.21
N SER A 5 33.33 -5.26 -5.32
CA SER A 5 32.64 -4.40 -4.36
C SER A 5 31.92 -3.29 -5.12
N ASN A 6 30.61 -3.42 -5.28
CA ASN A 6 29.77 -2.45 -5.98
C ASN A 6 29.48 -1.24 -5.05
N ASN A 7 30.49 -0.40 -4.82
CA ASN A 7 30.31 0.89 -4.17
C ASN A 7 30.03 1.92 -5.26
N SER A 8 28.77 2.04 -5.68
CA SER A 8 28.33 3.05 -6.62
C SER A 8 28.55 4.43 -6.01
N ASN A 9 29.63 5.09 -6.43
CA ASN A 9 29.96 6.47 -6.16
C ASN A 9 28.69 7.33 -6.23
N GLN A 10 28.45 8.11 -5.18
CA GLN A 10 27.34 9.05 -5.10
C GLN A 10 27.61 10.26 -6.00
N THR A 11 27.47 10.06 -7.30
CA THR A 11 27.40 11.15 -8.25
C THR A 11 26.05 11.84 -8.07
N ILE A 12 26.06 13.04 -7.52
CA ILE A 12 24.86 13.89 -7.41
C ILE A 12 24.48 14.31 -8.83
N THR A 13 23.56 13.58 -9.44
CA THR A 13 22.98 13.91 -10.74
C THR A 13 21.64 14.58 -10.53
N LEU A 14 21.33 15.58 -11.36
CA LEU A 14 20.00 16.14 -11.40
C LEU A 14 18.98 15.07 -11.80
N PRO A 15 17.75 15.10 -11.26
CA PRO A 15 16.69 14.24 -11.74
C PRO A 15 16.44 14.54 -13.22
N GLN A 16 16.58 13.53 -14.07
CA GLN A 16 16.27 13.66 -15.48
C GLN A 16 14.74 13.79 -15.61
N GLY A 17 14.27 14.89 -16.21
CA GLY A 17 12.85 15.13 -16.41
C GLY A 17 12.20 14.03 -17.26
N GLY A 18 10.98 13.63 -16.89
CA GLY A 18 10.13 12.71 -17.66
C GLY A 18 8.96 13.42 -18.35
N GLY A 19 8.23 12.69 -19.21
CA GLY A 19 7.04 13.19 -19.93
C GLY A 19 5.85 12.23 -19.99
N ALA A 20 5.92 11.11 -19.25
CA ALA A 20 4.84 10.13 -19.18
C ALA A 20 3.89 10.47 -18.01
N LEU A 21 2.59 10.48 -18.30
CA LEU A 21 1.55 10.56 -17.27
C LEU A 21 1.28 9.14 -16.75
N HIS A 22 1.49 8.92 -15.47
CA HIS A 22 1.14 7.68 -14.79
C HIS A 22 0.08 7.95 -13.72
N GLY A 23 -0.78 6.96 -13.47
CA GLY A 23 -1.71 6.99 -12.35
C GLY A 23 -0.99 6.96 -11.00
N ILE A 24 -1.76 6.86 -9.93
CA ILE A 24 -1.24 6.83 -8.56
C ILE A 24 -0.81 5.42 -8.12
N GLY A 25 -0.75 4.47 -9.05
CA GLY A 25 -0.42 3.07 -8.76
C GLY A 25 -1.63 2.28 -8.24
N GLU A 26 -2.84 2.75 -8.52
CA GLU A 26 -4.08 2.09 -8.17
C GLU A 26 -4.22 0.74 -8.89
N THR A 27 -4.88 -0.22 -8.24
CA THR A 27 -5.12 -1.54 -8.83
C THR A 27 -6.51 -2.04 -8.45
N PHE A 28 -7.25 -2.52 -9.45
CA PHE A 28 -8.50 -3.23 -9.28
C PHE A 28 -8.28 -4.74 -9.40
N ALA A 29 -8.86 -5.52 -8.48
CA ALA A 29 -8.83 -6.97 -8.54
C ALA A 29 -10.15 -7.54 -7.99
N PRO A 30 -10.87 -8.39 -8.76
CA PRO A 30 -12.02 -9.12 -8.23
C PRO A 30 -11.55 -10.25 -7.31
N ASP A 31 -12.26 -10.48 -6.21
CA ASP A 31 -12.13 -11.70 -5.41
C ASP A 31 -13.14 -12.74 -5.89
N LEU A 32 -12.64 -13.73 -6.61
CA LEU A 32 -13.44 -14.80 -7.21
C LEU A 32 -14.05 -15.75 -6.17
N HIS A 33 -13.50 -15.83 -4.96
CA HIS A 33 -14.01 -16.70 -3.91
C HIS A 33 -15.21 -16.06 -3.19
N THR A 34 -15.14 -14.75 -2.94
CA THR A 34 -16.19 -14.03 -2.20
C THR A 34 -17.17 -13.30 -3.12
N GLY A 35 -16.85 -13.16 -4.41
CA GLY A 35 -17.63 -12.38 -5.38
C GLY A 35 -17.52 -10.86 -5.15
N THR A 36 -16.56 -10.41 -4.35
CA THR A 36 -16.38 -8.98 -4.03
C THR A 36 -15.46 -8.28 -5.03
N GLY A 37 -15.71 -6.99 -5.26
CA GLY A 37 -14.80 -6.12 -6.01
C GLY A 37 -13.84 -5.45 -5.05
N ASN A 38 -12.53 -5.62 -5.25
CA ASN A 38 -11.51 -4.95 -4.45
C ASN A 38 -10.75 -3.91 -5.26
N PHE A 39 -10.43 -2.79 -4.61
CA PHE A 39 -9.66 -1.71 -5.21
C PHE A 39 -8.65 -1.19 -4.20
N THR A 40 -7.41 -0.97 -4.64
CA THR A 40 -6.31 -0.53 -3.77
C THR A 40 -5.67 0.72 -4.34
N VAL A 41 -5.50 1.73 -3.49
CA VAL A 41 -4.78 2.97 -3.80
C VAL A 41 -3.60 3.07 -2.84
N PRO A 42 -2.35 2.99 -3.31
CA PRO A 42 -1.18 3.15 -2.45
C PRO A 42 -1.03 4.62 -2.03
N ILE A 43 -0.59 4.84 -0.78
CA ILE A 43 -0.29 6.18 -0.28
C ILE A 43 1.22 6.38 -0.36
N ALA A 44 1.64 7.27 -1.26
CA ALA A 44 3.03 7.64 -1.39
C ALA A 44 3.49 8.41 -0.14
N LEU A 45 4.53 7.88 0.52
CA LEU A 45 5.16 8.53 1.67
C LEU A 45 6.62 8.82 1.34
N PRO A 46 7.16 9.96 1.80
CA PRO A 46 8.58 10.23 1.66
C PRO A 46 9.42 9.16 2.35
N PRO A 47 10.65 8.91 1.88
CA PRO A 47 11.53 7.94 2.49
C PRO A 47 11.80 8.29 3.96
N GLY A 48 11.52 7.34 4.84
CA GLY A 48 11.88 7.47 6.25
C GLY A 48 13.38 7.29 6.49
N ARG A 49 13.82 7.52 7.73
CA ARG A 49 15.22 7.29 8.11
C ARG A 49 15.61 5.85 7.81
N ASN A 50 16.71 5.66 7.09
CA ASN A 50 17.19 4.35 6.66
C ASN A 50 16.13 3.55 5.86
N GLY A 51 15.20 4.21 5.18
CA GLY A 51 14.10 3.56 4.44
C GLY A 51 13.01 2.96 5.33
N PHE A 52 13.02 3.26 6.63
CA PHE A 52 12.00 2.79 7.55
C PHE A 52 10.77 3.70 7.50
N GLN A 53 9.72 3.21 6.84
CA GLN A 53 8.43 3.89 6.72
C GLN A 53 7.29 2.87 6.69
N PRO A 54 6.07 3.25 7.12
CA PRO A 54 4.92 2.38 6.96
C PRO A 54 4.56 2.26 5.47
N LYS A 55 4.06 1.09 5.08
CA LYS A 55 3.39 0.91 3.79
C LYS A 55 1.90 1.08 4.04
N LEU A 56 1.35 2.19 3.56
CA LEU A 56 -0.07 2.51 3.71
C LEU A 56 -0.76 2.42 2.36
N SER A 57 -1.95 1.85 2.35
CA SER A 57 -2.84 1.82 1.19
C SER A 57 -4.28 2.01 1.65
N LEU A 58 -5.02 2.80 0.91
CA LEU A 58 -6.47 2.88 1.01
C LEU A 58 -7.06 1.69 0.24
N VAL A 59 -7.80 0.84 0.93
CA VAL A 59 -8.33 -0.41 0.40
C VAL A 59 -9.85 -0.35 0.40
N TYR A 60 -10.46 -0.70 -0.71
CA TYR A 60 -11.89 -0.84 -0.89
C TYR A 60 -12.26 -2.31 -1.07
N SER A 61 -13.36 -2.73 -0.45
CA SER A 61 -14.06 -3.96 -0.78
C SER A 61 -15.56 -3.72 -0.74
N THR A 62 -16.30 -4.23 -1.72
CA THR A 62 -17.78 -4.15 -1.73
C THR A 62 -18.43 -4.83 -0.52
N GLY A 63 -17.73 -5.77 0.12
CA GLY A 63 -18.19 -6.47 1.33
C GLY A 63 -17.90 -5.75 2.65
N ASN A 64 -17.15 -4.63 2.63
CA ASN A 64 -16.81 -3.89 3.84
C ASN A 64 -17.92 -2.94 4.28
N GLY A 65 -18.02 -2.74 5.60
CA GLY A 65 -18.95 -1.80 6.21
C GLY A 65 -18.49 -0.34 6.14
N ASN A 66 -19.16 0.51 6.90
CA ASN A 66 -18.80 1.92 7.01
C ASN A 66 -17.48 2.10 7.78
N SER A 67 -16.65 3.05 7.35
CA SER A 67 -15.42 3.44 8.03
C SER A 67 -15.23 4.96 8.00
N PRO A 68 -14.22 5.51 8.71
CA PRO A 68 -13.87 6.93 8.63
C PRO A 68 -13.52 7.42 7.22
N PHE A 69 -13.22 6.50 6.28
CA PHE A 69 -12.86 6.81 4.90
C PHE A 69 -14.04 6.60 3.93
N GLY A 70 -15.24 6.33 4.45
CA GLY A 70 -16.44 6.05 3.68
C GLY A 70 -16.79 4.56 3.62
N LEU A 71 -17.93 4.27 3.00
CA LEU A 71 -18.46 2.91 2.86
C LEU A 71 -17.55 2.04 2.00
N GLY A 72 -17.23 0.84 2.49
CA GLY A 72 -16.39 -0.13 1.77
C GLY A 72 -14.89 0.17 1.83
N TRP A 73 -14.51 1.39 2.20
CA TRP A 73 -13.13 1.85 2.30
C TRP A 73 -12.52 1.57 3.67
N GLY A 74 -11.21 1.42 3.72
CA GLY A 74 -10.44 1.30 4.95
C GLY A 74 -8.95 1.51 4.71
N LEU A 75 -8.19 1.71 5.77
CA LEU A 75 -6.74 1.87 5.70
C LEU A 75 -6.05 0.56 6.10
N SER A 76 -5.10 0.10 5.29
CA SER A 76 -4.32 -1.11 5.60
C SER A 76 -3.34 -0.82 6.73
N ILE A 77 -3.75 -1.12 7.97
CA ILE A 77 -2.92 -0.96 9.17
C ILE A 77 -2.87 -2.30 9.93
N PRO A 78 -1.67 -2.83 10.25
CA PRO A 78 -1.56 -4.00 11.10
C PRO A 78 -1.98 -3.66 12.53
N GLY A 79 -2.80 -4.52 13.14
CA GLY A 79 -3.28 -4.32 14.50
C GLY A 79 -3.81 -5.60 15.13
N VAL A 80 -3.98 -5.56 16.45
CA VAL A 80 -4.53 -6.66 17.24
C VAL A 80 -5.89 -6.23 17.78
N SER A 81 -6.91 -7.10 17.64
CA SER A 81 -8.25 -6.86 18.15
C SER A 81 -8.81 -8.09 18.87
N ARG A 82 -9.74 -7.87 19.80
CA ARG A 82 -10.46 -8.97 20.45
C ARG A 82 -11.49 -9.55 19.49
N LYS A 83 -11.59 -10.88 19.41
CA LYS A 83 -12.59 -11.56 18.60
C LYS A 83 -13.99 -11.32 19.18
N THR A 84 -14.85 -10.64 18.44
CA THR A 84 -16.22 -10.30 18.86
C THR A 84 -17.32 -11.07 18.11
N ARG A 85 -16.97 -11.82 17.05
CA ARG A 85 -17.96 -12.50 16.17
C ARG A 85 -18.79 -13.59 16.85
N ARG A 86 -18.31 -14.17 17.94
CA ARG A 86 -19.08 -15.09 18.80
C ARG A 86 -19.14 -14.45 20.17
N ARG A 87 -20.25 -13.81 20.52
CA ARG A 87 -20.56 -13.58 21.93
C ARG A 87 -20.99 -14.91 22.54
N ALA A 88 -20.44 -15.21 23.72
CA ALA A 88 -21.04 -16.20 24.60
C ALA A 88 -22.46 -15.73 24.94
N SER A 89 -23.37 -16.71 25.02
CA SER A 89 -24.75 -16.55 25.48
C SER A 89 -24.86 -15.70 26.75
#